data_AF-A0A2S9F6A1-F1
#
_entry.id   AF-A0A2S9F6A1-F1
#
_cell.length_a   1.000
_cell.length_b   1.000
_cell.length_c   1.000
_cell.angle_alpha   90.00
_cell.angle_beta   90.00
_cell.angle_gamma   90.00
#
_symmetry.space_group_name_H-M   'P 1'
#
loop_
_entity.id
_entity.type
_entity.pdbx_description
1 polymer ?
#
loop_
_entity_poly.entity_id
_entity_poly.type
_entity_poly.pdbx_seq_one_letter_code
_entity_poly.pdbx_strand_id
1 'polypeptide(L)'
;MAARRLDASTLRRWAHAAVAELISHTDEINNLNVFPVADADTGTNMLFTMRAAWAQADACDPEDDVTAVAAALAAGALRGARGNSGVILSQILRAIAEVA
;
A
#
# COMPACT_ATOMS: atom_id res chain seq x y z
N MET A 1 -6.44 7.69 -28.31
CA MET A 1 -6.37 8.24 -26.94
C MET A 1 -4.99 7.94 -26.39
N ALA A 2 -4.17 8.95 -26.10
CA ALA A 2 -2.93 8.71 -25.35
C ALA A 2 -3.32 8.19 -23.96
N ALA A 3 -2.82 7.01 -23.58
CA ALA A 3 -3.02 6.49 -22.23
C ALA A 3 -2.47 7.51 -21.24
N ARG A 4 -3.32 8.00 -20.34
CA ARG A 4 -2.93 8.93 -19.28
C ARG A 4 -1.92 8.20 -18.39
N ARG A 5 -0.66 8.63 -18.45
CA ARG A 5 0.43 8.05 -17.65
C ARG A 5 0.22 8.40 -16.19
N LEU A 6 0.49 7.42 -15.33
CA LEU A 6 0.47 7.59 -13.88
C LEU A 6 1.75 8.34 -13.49
N ASP A 7 1.61 9.49 -12.82
CA ASP A 7 2.75 10.29 -12.36
C ASP A 7 2.95 10.17 -10.84
N ALA A 8 4.08 10.68 -10.34
CA ALA A 8 4.45 10.66 -8.92
C ALA A 8 3.34 11.22 -8.02
N SER A 9 2.74 12.33 -8.43
CA SER A 9 1.68 13.00 -7.67
C SER A 9 0.42 12.12 -7.56
N THR A 10 0.08 11.44 -8.64
CA THR A 10 -1.08 10.54 -8.74
C THR A 10 -0.86 9.31 -7.90
N LEU A 11 0.36 8.75 -7.91
CA LEU A 11 0.71 7.59 -7.11
C LEU A 11 0.67 7.89 -5.61
N ARG A 12 1.18 9.05 -5.16
CA ARG A 12 1.09 9.50 -3.75
C ARG A 12 -0.37 9.67 -3.31
N ARG A 13 -1.19 10.35 -4.12
CA ARG A 13 -2.63 10.53 -3.83
C ARG A 13 -3.37 9.20 -3.77
N TRP A 14 -3.06 8.28 -4.69
CA TRP A 14 -3.62 6.93 -4.67
C TRP A 14 -3.26 6.20 -3.38
N ALA A 15 -2.00 6.25 -2.95
CA ALA A 15 -1.56 5.60 -1.73
C ALA A 15 -2.27 6.17 -0.48
N HIS A 16 -2.41 7.49 -0.41
CA HIS A 16 -3.17 8.14 0.67
C HIS A 16 -4.65 7.74 0.67
N ALA A 17 -5.28 7.71 -0.51
CA ALA A 17 -6.67 7.26 -0.65
C ALA A 17 -6.84 5.79 -0.24
N ALA A 18 -5.91 4.92 -0.62
CA ALA A 18 -5.93 3.52 -0.23
C ALA A 18 -5.83 3.35 1.31
N VAL A 19 -5.02 4.18 1.99
CA VAL A 19 -5.00 4.20 3.46
C VAL A 19 -6.37 4.61 4.02
N ALA A 20 -7.00 5.66 3.47
CA ALA A 20 -8.32 6.10 3.91
C ALA A 20 -9.40 5.02 3.72
N GLU A 21 -9.41 4.35 2.57
CA GLU A 21 -10.33 3.25 2.30
C GLU A 21 -10.10 2.04 3.21
N LEU A 22 -8.84 1.69 3.48
CA LEU A 22 -8.50 0.64 4.43
C LEU A 22 -8.97 0.99 5.84
N ILE A 23 -8.90 2.26 6.27
CA ILE A 23 -9.47 2.68 7.56
C ILE A 23 -10.97 2.40 7.59
N SER A 24 -11.71 2.85 6.59
CA SER A 24 -13.17 2.70 6.54
C SER A 24 -13.64 1.24 6.48
N HIS A 25 -12.85 0.36 5.87
CA HIS A 25 -13.22 -1.04 5.64
C HIS A 25 -12.42 -2.04 6.50
N THR A 26 -11.63 -1.58 7.48
CA THR A 26 -10.77 -2.46 8.29
C THR A 26 -11.58 -3.58 8.95
N ASP A 27 -12.67 -3.22 9.62
CA ASP A 27 -13.49 -4.18 10.36
C ASP A 27 -14.24 -5.13 9.42
N GLU A 28 -14.72 -4.63 8.27
CA GLU A 28 -15.32 -5.48 7.24
C GLU A 28 -14.32 -6.53 6.75
N ILE A 29 -13.11 -6.11 6.39
CA ILE A 29 -12.05 -7.01 5.90
C ILE A 29 -11.62 -8.00 6.98
N ASN A 30 -11.50 -7.57 8.24
CA ASN A 30 -11.21 -8.45 9.37
C ASN A 30 -12.28 -9.56 9.49
N ASN A 31 -13.55 -9.24 9.25
CA ASN A 31 -14.67 -10.18 9.33
C ASN A 31 -14.80 -11.11 8.11
N LEU A 32 -14.18 -10.77 6.97
CA LEU A 32 -14.17 -11.65 5.79
C LEU A 32 -13.24 -12.86 5.95
N ASN A 33 -12.16 -12.74 6.75
CA ASN A 33 -11.20 -13.82 6.92
C ASN A 33 -11.72 -14.88 7.92
N VAL A 34 -12.48 -15.85 7.41
CA VAL A 34 -13.17 -16.88 8.21
C VAL A 34 -12.59 -18.31 8.05
N PHE A 35 -11.39 -18.49 7.46
CA PHE A 35 -10.86 -19.83 7.16
C PHE A 35 -9.35 -19.99 7.46
N PRO A 36 -8.87 -21.10 8.07
CA PRO A 36 -9.61 -22.11 8.83
C PRO A 36 -9.94 -21.67 10.27
N VAL A 37 -9.33 -20.58 10.75
CA VAL A 37 -9.58 -19.90 12.02
C VAL A 37 -9.62 -18.40 11.73
N ALA A 38 -10.60 -17.69 12.30
CA ALA A 38 -10.71 -16.25 12.13
C ALA A 38 -9.67 -15.54 13.00
N ASP A 39 -8.53 -15.19 12.40
CA ASP A 39 -7.49 -14.38 13.06
C ASP A 39 -7.94 -12.91 13.21
N ALA A 40 -9.02 -12.51 12.53
CA ALA A 40 -9.70 -11.21 12.63
C ALA A 40 -8.78 -9.98 12.52
N ASP A 41 -7.64 -10.13 11.85
CA ASP A 41 -6.58 -9.12 11.78
C ASP A 41 -6.18 -8.74 10.35
N THR A 42 -6.84 -9.31 9.33
CA THR A 42 -6.45 -9.14 7.92
C THR A 42 -6.49 -7.69 7.47
N GLY A 43 -7.58 -6.98 7.76
CA GLY A 43 -7.74 -5.56 7.46
C GLY A 43 -6.78 -4.71 8.28
N THR A 44 -6.59 -5.03 9.55
CA THR A 44 -5.65 -4.35 10.45
C THR A 44 -4.20 -4.45 9.92
N ASN A 45 -3.78 -5.65 9.52
CA ASN A 45 -2.47 -5.93 8.94
C ASN A 45 -2.25 -5.17 7.62
N MET A 46 -3.25 -5.14 6.74
CA MET A 46 -3.20 -4.37 5.49
C MET A 46 -3.12 -2.87 5.75
N LEU A 47 -3.93 -2.34 6.68
CA LEU A 47 -3.93 -0.93 7.04
C LEU A 47 -2.57 -0.48 7.56
N PHE A 48 -1.98 -1.21 8.50
CA PHE A 48 -0.66 -0.86 9.03
C PHE A 48 0.44 -0.91 7.98
N THR A 49 0.41 -1.93 7.12
CA THR A 49 1.36 -2.06 6.01
C THR A 49 1.23 -0.89 5.03
N MET A 50 0.00 -0.54 4.62
CA MET A 50 -0.25 0.53 3.67
C MET A 50 0.07 1.91 4.26
N ARG A 51 -0.16 2.12 5.56
CA ARG A 51 0.26 3.34 6.27
C ARG A 51 1.78 3.51 6.24
N ALA A 52 2.54 2.45 6.49
CA ALA A 52 4.00 2.49 6.41
C ALA A 52 4.49 2.75 4.98
N ALA A 53 3.84 2.14 3.98
CA ALA A 53 4.12 2.40 2.57
C ALA A 53 3.90 3.88 2.22
N TRP A 54 2.70 4.40 2.49
CA TRP A 54 2.35 5.79 2.20
C TRP A 54 3.27 6.76 2.93
N ALA A 55 3.53 6.58 4.22
CA ALA A 55 4.41 7.47 4.98
C ALA A 55 5.82 7.57 4.37
N GLN A 56 6.37 6.47 3.85
CA GLN A 56 7.66 6.48 3.18
C GLN A 56 7.62 7.23 1.84
N ALA A 57 6.54 7.08 1.07
CA ALA A 57 6.37 7.76 -0.21
C ALA A 57 5.99 9.24 -0.09
N ASP A 58 5.32 9.62 1.00
CA ASP A 58 4.98 10.99 1.33
C ASP A 58 6.20 11.79 1.79
N ALA A 59 7.21 11.11 2.33
CA ALA A 59 8.50 11.69 2.72
C ALA A 59 9.49 11.89 1.54
N CYS A 60 9.15 11.43 0.33
CA CYS A 60 9.95 11.71 -0.88
C CYS A 60 9.84 13.19 -1.28
N ASP A 61 10.87 13.69 -1.96
CA ASP A 61 10.90 15.08 -2.41
C ASP A 61 9.76 15.36 -3.42
N PRO A 62 9.21 16.59 -3.48
CA PRO A 62 8.18 16.94 -4.45
C PRO A 62 8.60 16.74 -5.91
N GLU A 63 9.90 16.89 -6.19
CA GLU A 63 10.51 16.75 -7.51
C GLU A 63 10.80 15.29 -7.89
N ASP A 64 10.69 14.35 -6.94
CA ASP A 64 10.89 12.92 -7.22
C ASP A 64 9.88 12.38 -8.23
N ASP A 65 10.38 11.57 -9.15
CA ASP A 65 9.59 10.96 -10.21
C ASP A 65 8.76 9.75 -9.72
N VAL A 66 7.98 9.17 -10.64
CA VAL A 66 7.09 8.06 -10.32
C VAL A 66 7.85 6.81 -9.89
N THR A 67 9.06 6.59 -10.42
CA THR A 67 9.91 5.44 -10.09
C THR A 67 10.43 5.56 -8.67
N ALA A 68 10.91 6.75 -8.27
CA ALA A 68 11.35 7.02 -6.90
C ALA A 68 10.20 6.84 -5.89
N VAL A 69 9.02 7.37 -6.18
CA VAL A 69 7.82 7.20 -5.32
C VAL A 69 7.39 5.73 -5.23
N ALA A 70 7.39 5.00 -6.34
CA ALA A 70 7.03 3.59 -6.35
C ALA A 70 8.02 2.75 -5.53
N ALA A 71 9.33 3.03 -5.66
CA ALA A 71 10.36 2.39 -4.85
C ALA A 71 10.18 2.70 -3.35
N ALA A 72 9.85 3.94 -3.00
CA ALA A 72 9.56 4.34 -1.63
C ALA A 72 8.33 3.63 -1.04
N LEU A 73 7.23 3.52 -1.82
CA LEU A 73 6.05 2.74 -1.43
C LEU A 73 6.41 1.28 -1.14
N ALA A 74 7.13 0.63 -2.06
CA ALA A 74 7.56 -0.75 -1.91
C ALA A 74 8.44 -0.94 -0.67
N ALA A 75 9.40 -0.04 -0.45
CA ALA A 75 10.32 -0.10 0.69
C ALA A 75 9.60 0.14 2.02
N GLY A 76 8.63 1.06 2.07
CA GLY A 76 7.82 1.32 3.25
C GLY A 76 6.90 0.14 3.57
N ALA A 77 6.27 -0.44 2.54
CA ALA A 77 5.43 -1.62 2.69
C ALA A 77 6.20 -2.84 3.19
N LEU A 78 7.39 -3.10 2.63
CA LEU A 78 8.22 -4.24 3.02
C LEU A 78 8.67 -4.14 4.48
N ARG A 79 9.11 -2.94 4.92
CA ARG A 79 9.55 -2.70 6.30
C ARG A 79 8.39 -2.69 7.30
N GLY A 80 7.22 -2.24 6.86
CA GLY A 80 6.01 -2.13 7.68
C GLY A 80 5.06 -3.32 7.60
N ALA A 81 5.40 -4.37 6.85
CA ALA A 81 4.54 -5.52 6.62
C ALA A 81 4.16 -6.20 7.94
N ARG A 82 2.87 -6.49 8.13
CA ARG A 82 2.34 -7.23 9.28
C ARG A 82 1.51 -8.40 8.82
N GLY A 83 1.75 -9.56 9.44
CA GLY A 83 1.06 -10.81 9.10
C GLY A 83 1.19 -11.21 7.63
N ASN A 84 0.44 -12.21 7.22
CA ASN A 84 0.49 -12.73 5.86
C ASN A 84 -0.08 -11.74 4.84
N SER A 85 -1.18 -11.06 5.18
CA SER A 85 -1.82 -10.09 4.27
C SER A 85 -0.94 -8.87 4.01
N GLY A 86 -0.23 -8.37 5.03
CA GLY A 86 0.76 -7.30 4.86
C GLY A 86 1.95 -7.73 4.02
N VAL A 87 2.47 -8.95 4.21
CA VAL A 87 3.54 -9.48 3.35
C VAL A 87 3.08 -9.54 1.89
N ILE A 88 1.91 -10.10 1.59
CA ILE A 88 1.38 -10.16 0.22
C ILE A 88 1.23 -8.75 -0.38
N LEU A 89 0.64 -7.81 0.36
CA LEU A 89 0.50 -6.43 -0.09
C LEU A 89 1.86 -5.79 -0.39
N SER A 90 2.88 -6.03 0.44
CA SER A 90 4.23 -5.52 0.19
C SER A 90 4.83 -6.05 -1.11
N GLN A 91 4.55 -7.32 -1.46
CA GLN A 91 5.06 -7.90 -2.71
C GLN A 91 4.33 -7.33 -3.94
N ILE A 92 3.04 -7.04 -3.83
CA ILE A 92 2.28 -6.35 -4.90
C ILE A 92 2.89 -4.96 -5.15
N LEU A 93 3.14 -4.18 -4.09
CA LEU A 93 3.75 -2.86 -4.22
C LEU A 93 5.17 -2.92 -4.76
N ARG A 94 5.95 -3.95 -4.39
CA ARG A 94 7.27 -4.22 -4.96
C ARG A 94 7.20 -4.48 -6.47
N ALA A 95 6.25 -5.29 -6.92
CA ALA A 95 6.05 -5.58 -8.34
C ALA A 95 5.68 -4.31 -9.14
N ILE A 96 4.88 -3.41 -8.55
CA ILE A 96 4.59 -2.09 -9.16
C ILE A 96 5.88 -1.28 -9.33
N ALA A 97 6.74 -1.24 -8.31
CA ALA A 97 8.00 -0.51 -8.37
C ALA A 97 8.98 -1.09 -9.40
N GLU A 98 8.97 -2.41 -9.62
CA GLU A 98 9.84 -3.08 -10.60
C GLU A 98 9.50 -2.73 -12.06
N VAL A 99 8.29 -2.21 -12.33
CA VAL A 99 7.81 -1.86 -13.69
C VAL A 99 7.52 -0.37 -13.90
N ALA A 100 7.82 0.46 -12.89
CA ALA A 100 7.53 1.90 -12.88
C ALA A 100 8.53 2.71 -13.71
#